data_AF-A0A163M486-F1
#
_entry.id   AF-A0A163M486-F1
#
_cell.length_a   1.000
_cell.length_b   1.000
_cell.length_c   1.000
_cell.angle_alpha   90.00
_cell.angle_beta   90.00
_cell.angle_gamma   90.00
#
_symmetry.space_group_name_H-M   'P 1'
#
loop_
_entity.id
_entity.type
_entity.pdbx_description
1 polymer ?
#
loop_
_entity_poly.entity_id
_entity_poly.type
_entity_poly.pdbx_seq_one_letter_code
_entity_poly.pdbx_strand_id
1 'polypeptide(L)'
;MDRKSRTSRSATLENTNEELNLWKQICHSLMELEQIQAKTETVMKNLNEMRGTIRPEEGITTVALQRLKEYYRGGIDLSSDETRTITDVIEKLSVLTALREASEKRAEQKKKKRRSEVEELKSASPSPKKPKRYQVEDVEQDDNGQKQKYMLPPRNVIAVPEPADLQSIPEFPTGHDVLALYPGTTCFYRAIVVQPPPNKENNSGPIKYKVQFEDDNDEVKIVLKEHVLQVPKGKP
;
A
#
# COMPACT_ATOMS: atom_id res chain seq x y z
N MET A 1 25.48 -8.37 31.24
CA MET A 1 24.81 -7.05 31.33
C MET A 1 24.40 -6.68 29.93
N ASP A 2 23.21 -7.11 29.52
CA ASP A 2 22.75 -7.08 28.12
C ASP A 2 21.58 -6.10 28.00
N ARG A 3 21.90 -4.82 27.76
CA ARG A 3 20.93 -3.71 27.69
C ARG A 3 20.96 -2.94 26.36
N LYS A 4 21.35 -3.56 25.23
CA LYS A 4 21.50 -2.82 23.95
C LYS A 4 20.46 -3.12 22.86
N SER A 5 19.59 -4.12 23.03
CA SER A 5 18.67 -4.54 21.95
C SER A 5 17.21 -4.09 22.10
N ARG A 6 16.78 -3.60 23.28
CA ARG A 6 15.38 -3.17 23.50
C ARG A 6 15.08 -1.79 22.91
N THR A 7 16.02 -0.85 22.99
CA THR A 7 15.82 0.54 22.59
C THR A 7 15.53 0.71 21.10
N SER A 8 16.17 -0.09 20.23
CA SER A 8 16.01 0.08 18.77
C SER A 8 14.70 -0.45 18.22
N ARG A 9 14.08 -1.47 18.84
CA ARG A 9 12.73 -1.92 18.45
C ARG A 9 11.66 -0.96 18.95
N SER A 10 11.83 -0.43 20.17
CA SER A 10 10.96 0.60 20.75
C SER A 10 10.89 1.83 19.85
N ALA A 11 12.06 2.35 19.44
CA ALA A 11 12.13 3.56 18.62
C ALA A 11 11.51 3.41 17.22
N THR A 12 11.59 2.23 16.60
CA THR A 12 10.92 2.00 15.30
C THR A 12 9.40 1.89 15.47
N LEU A 13 8.94 1.26 16.55
CA LEU A 13 7.52 1.17 16.87
C LEU A 13 6.92 2.55 17.23
N GLU A 14 7.67 3.36 18.00
CA GLU A 14 7.33 4.75 18.31
C GLU A 14 7.20 5.59 17.03
N ASN A 15 8.18 5.52 16.12
CA ASN A 15 8.13 6.24 14.84
C ASN A 15 6.91 5.85 14.00
N THR A 16 6.62 4.54 13.88
CA THR A 16 5.42 4.08 13.17
C THR A 16 4.12 4.54 13.82
N ASN A 17 4.12 4.67 15.15
CA ASN A 17 2.96 5.14 15.89
C ASN A 17 2.77 6.66 15.75
N GLU A 18 3.86 7.43 15.75
CA GLU A 18 3.86 8.88 15.47
C GLU A 18 3.38 9.18 14.05
N GLU A 19 3.90 8.47 13.05
CA GLU A 19 3.47 8.58 11.65
C GLU A 19 1.97 8.25 11.50
N LEU A 20 1.51 7.18 12.15
CA LEU A 20 0.10 6.77 12.11
C LEU A 20 -0.82 7.77 12.82
N ASN A 21 -0.40 8.37 13.93
CA ASN A 21 -1.16 9.41 14.61
C ASN A 21 -1.22 10.70 13.80
N LEU A 22 -0.11 11.09 13.17
CA LEU A 22 -0.07 12.26 12.29
C LEU A 22 -0.97 12.05 11.05
N TRP A 23 -0.95 10.85 10.47
CA TRP A 23 -1.86 10.46 9.39
C TRP A 23 -3.33 10.59 9.80
N LYS A 24 -3.72 10.06 10.97
CA LYS A 24 -5.08 10.20 11.47
C LYS A 24 -5.51 11.67 11.63
N GLN A 25 -4.61 12.53 12.10
CA GLN A 25 -4.88 13.95 12.20
C GLN A 25 -5.08 14.60 10.82
N ILE A 26 -4.26 14.23 9.83
CA ILE A 26 -4.42 14.71 8.45
C ILE A 26 -5.78 14.29 7.88
N CYS A 27 -6.17 13.02 8.03
CA CYS A 27 -7.49 12.55 7.58
C CYS A 27 -8.63 13.32 8.24
N HIS A 28 -8.52 13.61 9.53
CA HIS A 28 -9.53 14.40 10.25
C HIS A 28 -9.61 15.83 9.72
N SER A 29 -8.47 16.50 9.56
CA SER A 29 -8.42 17.86 9.01
C SER A 29 -8.93 17.94 7.56
N LEU A 30 -8.72 16.91 6.75
CA LEU A 30 -9.29 16.82 5.39
C LEU A 30 -10.81 16.66 5.42
N MET A 31 -11.35 15.87 6.35
CA MET A 31 -12.80 15.75 6.54
C MET A 31 -13.42 17.07 7.04
N GLU A 32 -12.71 17.80 7.91
CA GLU A 32 -13.12 19.14 8.34
C GLU A 32 -13.11 20.14 7.18
N LEU A 33 -12.08 20.08 6.32
CA LEU A 33 -11.98 20.90 5.12
C LEU A 33 -13.17 20.68 4.16
N GLU A 34 -13.57 19.43 3.95
CA GLU A 34 -14.76 19.10 3.14
C GLU A 34 -16.05 19.73 3.73
N GLN A 35 -16.19 19.72 5.07
CA GLN A 35 -17.32 20.37 5.72
C GLN A 35 -17.29 21.89 5.59
N ILE A 36 -16.12 22.51 5.64
CA ILE A 36 -15.96 23.95 5.41
C ILE A 36 -16.39 24.28 3.98
N GLN A 37 -15.94 23.50 2.99
CA GLN A 37 -16.31 23.71 1.58
C GLN A 37 -17.82 23.59 1.35
N ALA A 38 -18.48 22.60 1.95
CA ALA A 38 -19.94 22.46 1.86
C ALA A 38 -20.70 23.66 2.48
N LYS A 39 -20.20 24.20 3.61
CA LYS A 39 -20.74 25.43 4.21
C LYS A 39 -20.52 26.64 3.31
N THR A 40 -19.33 26.76 2.71
CA THR A 40 -18.99 27.84 1.77
C THR A 40 -19.91 27.81 0.55
N GLU A 41 -20.16 26.63 -0.03
CA GLU A 41 -21.09 26.47 -1.16
C GLU A 41 -22.50 26.93 -0.79
N THR A 42 -22.97 26.58 0.42
CA THR A 42 -24.27 27.01 0.92
C THR A 42 -24.35 28.54 1.06
N VAL A 43 -23.32 29.18 1.61
CA VAL A 43 -23.25 30.65 1.73
C VAL A 43 -23.24 31.30 0.34
N MET A 44 -22.44 30.78 -0.59
CA MET A 44 -22.35 31.30 -1.96
C MET A 44 -23.67 31.16 -2.72
N LYS A 45 -24.36 30.03 -2.57
CA LYS A 45 -25.68 29.81 -3.14
C LYS A 45 -26.69 30.84 -2.61
N ASN A 46 -26.79 30.98 -1.30
CA ASN A 46 -27.70 31.95 -0.67
C ASN A 46 -27.37 33.39 -1.08
N LEU A 47 -26.08 33.72 -1.22
CA LEU A 47 -25.61 35.03 -1.66
C LEU A 47 -26.01 35.31 -3.11
N ASN A 48 -25.85 34.34 -4.02
CA ASN A 48 -26.23 34.47 -5.43
C ASN A 48 -27.75 34.57 -5.60
N GLU A 49 -28.52 33.78 -4.84
CA GLU A 49 -29.99 33.87 -4.81
C GLU A 49 -30.43 35.27 -4.35
N MET A 50 -29.90 35.76 -3.23
CA MET A 50 -30.18 37.10 -2.73
C MET A 50 -29.82 38.20 -3.75
N ARG A 51 -28.64 38.13 -4.36
CA ARG A 51 -28.24 39.06 -5.42
C ARG A 51 -29.19 39.02 -6.61
N GLY A 52 -29.69 37.85 -7.00
CA GLY A 52 -30.65 37.70 -8.09
C GLY A 52 -32.02 38.34 -7.82
N THR A 53 -32.41 38.45 -6.55
CA THR A 53 -33.67 39.11 -6.16
C THR A 53 -33.59 40.64 -6.10
N ILE A 54 -32.38 41.21 -6.11
CA ILE A 54 -32.18 42.66 -6.01
C ILE A 54 -32.41 43.31 -7.38
N ARG A 55 -33.40 44.18 -7.45
CA ARG A 55 -33.71 44.99 -8.63
C ARG A 55 -33.01 46.34 -8.51
N PRO A 56 -32.12 46.71 -9.46
CA PRO A 56 -31.40 48.00 -9.41
C PRO A 56 -32.33 49.22 -9.39
N GLU A 57 -33.46 49.13 -10.09
CA GLU A 57 -34.45 50.19 -10.26
C GLU A 57 -35.27 50.49 -8.98
N GLU A 58 -35.46 49.50 -8.10
CA GLU A 58 -36.31 49.61 -6.90
C GLU A 58 -35.50 49.97 -5.63
N GLY A 59 -34.18 50.04 -5.74
CA GLY A 59 -33.27 50.26 -4.60
C GLY A 59 -33.13 49.03 -3.68
N ILE A 60 -32.10 49.04 -2.83
CA ILE A 60 -31.82 47.93 -1.91
C ILE A 60 -32.43 48.24 -0.54
N THR A 61 -33.26 47.34 -0.02
CA THR A 61 -33.80 47.46 1.33
C THR A 61 -32.70 47.26 2.39
N THR A 62 -32.83 47.96 3.53
CA THR A 62 -31.88 47.85 4.65
C THR A 62 -31.72 46.41 5.16
N VAL A 63 -32.81 45.64 5.19
CA VAL A 63 -32.80 44.22 5.58
C VAL A 63 -32.01 43.37 4.59
N ALA A 64 -32.19 43.58 3.28
CA ALA A 64 -31.44 42.84 2.26
C ALA A 64 -29.95 43.17 2.32
N LEU A 65 -29.61 44.45 2.54
CA LEU A 65 -28.24 44.92 2.72
C LEU A 65 -27.57 44.28 3.95
N GLN A 66 -28.29 44.20 5.06
CA GLN A 66 -27.80 43.57 6.30
C GLN A 66 -27.53 42.08 6.12
N ARG A 67 -28.45 41.34 5.48
CA ARG A 67 -28.26 39.91 5.17
C ARG A 67 -27.10 39.68 4.20
N LEU A 68 -26.96 40.51 3.17
CA LEU A 68 -25.82 40.44 2.26
C LEU A 68 -24.50 40.59 3.02
N LYS A 69 -24.43 41.58 3.92
CA LYS A 69 -23.25 41.81 4.76
C LYS A 69 -22.92 40.59 5.63
N GLU A 70 -23.94 39.94 6.20
CA GLU A 70 -23.78 38.70 6.96
C GLU A 70 -23.24 37.56 6.09
N TYR A 71 -23.75 37.38 4.87
CA TYR A 71 -23.23 36.36 3.94
C TYR A 71 -21.79 36.63 3.50
N TYR A 72 -21.42 37.87 3.17
CA TYR A 72 -20.02 38.17 2.83
C TYR A 72 -19.11 37.94 4.03
N ARG A 73 -19.52 38.36 5.23
CA ARG A 73 -18.69 38.15 6.43
C ARG A 73 -18.53 36.67 6.73
N GLY A 74 -19.61 35.90 6.69
CA GLY A 74 -19.56 34.45 6.84
C GLY A 74 -18.69 33.77 5.77
N GLY A 75 -18.75 34.23 4.53
CA GLY A 75 -17.89 33.73 3.45
C GLY A 75 -16.40 34.06 3.65
N ILE A 76 -16.10 35.26 4.16
CA ILE A 76 -14.72 35.65 4.52
C ILE A 76 -14.20 34.78 5.68
N ASP A 77 -15.00 34.59 6.72
CA ASP A 77 -14.65 33.78 7.89
C ASP A 77 -14.39 32.32 7.47
N LEU A 78 -15.29 31.73 6.68
CA LEU A 78 -15.12 30.38 6.14
C LEU A 78 -13.89 30.25 5.24
N SER A 79 -13.62 31.25 4.39
CA SER A 79 -12.44 31.25 3.53
C SER A 79 -11.12 31.37 4.33
N SER A 80 -11.13 32.14 5.41
CA SER A 80 -10.00 32.21 6.35
C SER A 80 -9.77 30.88 7.06
N ASP A 81 -10.84 30.23 7.53
CA ASP A 81 -10.78 28.91 8.18
C ASP A 81 -10.34 27.82 7.20
N GLU A 82 -10.82 27.86 5.96
CA GLU A 82 -10.39 26.98 4.87
C GLU A 82 -8.88 27.13 4.62
N THR A 83 -8.41 28.37 4.46
CA THR A 83 -6.98 28.67 4.25
C THR A 83 -6.12 28.14 5.39
N ARG A 84 -6.54 28.40 6.64
CA ARG A 84 -5.84 27.92 7.84
C ARG A 84 -5.76 26.39 7.88
N THR A 85 -6.86 25.72 7.57
CA THR A 85 -6.93 24.25 7.56
C THR A 85 -6.04 23.66 6.46
N ILE A 86 -6.05 24.26 5.27
CA ILE A 86 -5.16 23.85 4.17
C ILE A 86 -3.69 24.01 4.56
N THR A 87 -3.30 25.15 5.14
CA THR A 87 -1.92 25.38 5.59
C THR A 87 -1.49 24.33 6.62
N ASP A 88 -2.33 24.06 7.62
CA ASP A 88 -2.05 23.04 8.65
C ASP A 88 -1.92 21.62 8.05
N VAL A 89 -2.77 21.25 7.09
CA VAL A 89 -2.65 19.97 6.36
C VAL A 89 -1.35 19.89 5.57
N ILE A 90 -0.96 20.96 4.88
CA ILE A 90 0.31 21.04 4.13
C ILE A 90 1.51 20.88 5.06
N GLU A 91 1.50 21.55 6.21
CA GLU A 91 2.58 21.44 7.21
C GLU A 91 2.68 20.01 7.74
N LYS A 92 1.55 19.39 8.13
CA LYS A 92 1.53 18.00 8.61
C LYS A 92 1.99 17.01 7.55
N LEU A 93 1.58 17.17 6.29
CA LEU A 93 2.05 16.33 5.18
C LEU A 93 3.56 16.50 4.92
N SER A 94 4.07 17.73 5.05
CA SER A 94 5.50 18.00 4.93
C SER A 94 6.30 17.30 6.03
N VAL A 95 5.82 17.34 7.27
CA VAL A 95 6.40 16.59 8.39
C VAL A 95 6.36 15.08 8.15
N LEU A 96 5.20 14.55 7.73
CA LEU A 96 5.05 13.11 7.45
C LEU A 96 5.99 12.64 6.34
N THR A 97 6.13 13.44 5.28
CA THR A 97 7.07 13.18 4.18
C THR A 97 8.51 13.16 4.69
N ALA A 98 8.91 14.14 5.50
CA ALA A 98 10.25 14.19 6.07
C ALA A 98 10.54 13.01 7.03
N LEU A 99 9.56 12.61 7.85
CA LEU A 99 9.66 11.43 8.72
C LEU A 99 9.86 10.15 7.91
N ARG A 100 9.11 9.99 6.83
CA ARG A 100 9.21 8.84 5.93
C ARG A 100 10.57 8.77 5.25
N GLU A 101 11.06 9.88 4.68
CA GLU A 101 12.40 9.96 4.11
C GLU A 101 13.50 9.64 5.13
N ALA A 102 13.36 10.15 6.36
CA ALA A 102 14.32 9.89 7.43
C ALA A 102 14.33 8.41 7.84
N SER A 103 13.15 7.79 7.92
CA SER A 103 12.96 6.36 8.19
C SER A 103 13.61 5.49 7.10
N GLU A 104 13.38 5.82 5.83
CA GLU A 104 13.96 5.15 4.66
C GLU A 104 15.49 5.29 4.61
N LYS A 105 16.02 6.51 4.80
CA LYS A 105 17.47 6.77 4.88
C LYS A 105 18.12 5.97 6.01
N ARG A 106 17.46 5.85 7.17
CA ARG A 106 17.96 5.07 8.31
C ARG A 106 17.93 3.57 8.02
N ALA A 107 16.92 3.08 7.31
CA ALA A 107 16.84 1.69 6.86
C ALA A 107 17.98 1.35 5.88
N GLU A 108 18.27 2.25 4.93
CA GLU A 108 19.34 2.05 3.95
C GLU A 108 20.73 2.11 4.59
N GLN A 109 20.96 3.00 5.55
CA GLN A 109 22.21 3.02 6.34
C GLN A 109 22.40 1.72 7.14
N LYS A 110 21.35 1.17 7.75
CA LYS A 110 21.42 -0.15 8.42
C LYS A 110 21.74 -1.27 7.43
N LYS A 111 21.18 -1.23 6.21
CA LYS A 111 21.47 -2.19 5.13
C LYS A 111 22.93 -2.10 4.68
N LYS A 112 23.46 -0.88 4.51
CA LYS A 112 24.85 -0.61 4.13
C LYS A 112 25.85 -1.03 5.22
N LYS A 113 25.57 -0.74 6.50
CA LYS A 113 26.41 -1.18 7.64
C LYS A 113 26.45 -2.71 7.76
N ARG A 114 25.30 -3.38 7.57
CA ARG A 114 25.26 -4.86 7.52
C ARG A 114 26.02 -5.41 6.30
N ARG A 115 26.08 -4.68 5.19
CA ARG A 115 26.84 -5.09 3.99
C ARG A 115 28.35 -4.93 4.19
N SER A 116 28.79 -3.83 4.83
CA SER A 116 30.20 -3.58 5.13
C SER A 116 30.74 -4.55 6.20
N GLU A 117 29.98 -4.82 7.27
CA GLU A 117 30.36 -5.79 8.30
C GLU A 117 30.51 -7.22 7.73
N VAL A 118 29.65 -7.58 6.76
CA VAL A 118 29.73 -8.84 6.01
C VAL A 118 30.91 -8.86 5.01
N GLU A 119 31.42 -7.72 4.58
CA GLU A 119 32.64 -7.65 3.75
C GLU A 119 33.93 -7.68 4.57
N GLU A 120 33.93 -7.05 5.74
CA GLU A 120 35.06 -7.04 6.66
C GLU A 120 35.30 -8.43 7.29
N LEU A 121 34.24 -9.21 7.53
CA LEU A 121 34.32 -10.62 7.93
C LEU A 121 34.79 -11.57 6.80
N LYS A 122 34.89 -11.12 5.54
CA LYS A 122 35.40 -11.93 4.41
C LYS A 122 36.90 -11.82 4.20
N SER A 123 37.59 -10.88 4.83
CA SER A 123 39.04 -10.66 4.64
C SER A 123 39.92 -11.43 5.62
N ALA A 124 39.34 -12.02 6.68
CA ALA A 124 40.07 -12.84 7.64
C ALA A 124 39.69 -14.34 7.54
N SER A 125 40.63 -15.14 7.02
CA SER A 125 40.73 -16.61 7.12
C SER A 125 40.01 -17.48 6.06
N PRO A 126 40.58 -18.65 5.68
CA PRO A 126 40.14 -19.44 4.53
C PRO A 126 38.93 -20.33 4.84
N SER A 127 37.88 -20.18 4.03
CA SER A 127 36.76 -21.09 3.74
C SER A 127 36.06 -21.82 4.90
N PRO A 128 34.75 -21.56 5.05
CA PRO A 128 33.78 -22.57 4.64
C PRO A 128 32.86 -22.03 3.53
N LYS A 129 32.37 -22.92 2.66
CA LYS A 129 31.53 -22.63 1.50
C LYS A 129 30.47 -21.56 1.83
N LYS A 130 30.59 -20.37 1.22
CA LYS A 130 29.61 -19.27 1.38
C LYS A 130 28.21 -19.81 1.04
N PRO A 131 27.18 -19.55 1.86
CA PRO A 131 25.82 -19.98 1.53
C PRO A 131 25.42 -19.33 0.20
N LYS A 132 24.98 -20.14 -0.77
CA LYS A 132 24.43 -19.67 -2.05
C LYS A 132 23.30 -18.70 -1.73
N ARG A 133 23.28 -17.51 -2.36
CA ARG A 133 22.19 -16.52 -2.23
C ARG A 133 21.75 -16.12 -3.63
N TYR A 134 20.46 -15.88 -3.78
CA TYR A 134 19.87 -15.40 -5.03
C TYR A 134 19.63 -13.89 -4.94
N GLN A 135 19.96 -13.19 -6.01
CA GLN A 135 19.52 -11.81 -6.22
C GLN A 135 18.21 -11.89 -7.00
N VAL A 136 17.11 -11.50 -6.37
CA VAL A 136 15.77 -11.48 -6.98
C VAL A 136 15.32 -10.02 -7.15
N GLU A 137 14.61 -9.76 -8.23
CA GLU A 137 14.02 -8.45 -8.55
C GLU A 137 12.50 -8.61 -8.51
N ASP A 138 11.82 -7.68 -7.85
CA ASP A 138 10.38 -7.61 -7.86
C ASP A 138 9.87 -7.23 -9.25
N VAL A 139 8.78 -7.85 -9.67
CA VAL A 139 8.16 -7.56 -10.97
C VAL A 139 7.34 -6.28 -10.90
N GLU A 140 6.83 -5.90 -9.72
CA GLU A 140 6.15 -4.64 -9.51
C GLU A 140 7.14 -3.47 -9.41
N GLN A 141 6.75 -2.36 -10.01
CA GLN A 141 7.46 -1.09 -9.87
C GLN A 141 6.86 -0.33 -8.70
N ASP A 142 7.71 0.33 -7.92
CA ASP A 142 7.26 1.27 -6.90
C ASP A 142 6.65 2.54 -7.53
N ASP A 143 6.13 3.44 -6.68
CA ASP A 143 5.55 4.72 -7.11
C ASP A 143 6.54 5.61 -7.89
N ASN A 144 7.84 5.30 -7.85
CA ASN A 144 8.90 6.01 -8.55
C ASN A 144 9.37 5.27 -9.82
N GLY A 145 8.71 4.17 -10.22
CA GLY A 145 9.07 3.36 -11.39
C GLY A 145 10.28 2.44 -11.18
N GLN A 146 10.76 2.27 -9.95
CA GLN A 146 11.92 1.44 -9.63
C GLN A 146 11.50 0.03 -9.22
N LYS A 147 12.27 -0.97 -9.67
CA LYS A 147 12.08 -2.36 -9.26
C LYS A 147 12.91 -2.69 -8.03
N GLN A 148 12.26 -3.27 -7.03
CA GLN A 148 12.91 -3.57 -5.76
C GLN A 148 13.78 -4.83 -5.87
N LYS A 149 15.01 -4.78 -5.32
CA LYS A 149 15.99 -5.88 -5.38
C LYS A 149 16.27 -6.48 -4.01
N TYR A 150 16.21 -7.81 -3.91
CA TYR A 150 16.41 -8.56 -2.67
C TYR A 150 17.51 -9.63 -2.80
N MET A 151 18.22 -9.88 -1.70
CA MET A 151 19.20 -10.95 -1.59
C MET A 151 18.67 -12.04 -0.67
N LEU A 152 18.14 -13.12 -1.23
CA LEU A 152 17.45 -14.17 -0.47
C LEU A 152 18.28 -15.46 -0.39
N PRO A 153 18.22 -16.18 0.74
CA PRO A 153 18.73 -17.55 0.80
C PRO A 153 17.82 -18.49 -0.03
N PRO A 154 18.32 -19.64 -0.51
CA PRO A 154 17.57 -20.60 -1.31
C PRO A 154 16.25 -21.07 -0.68
N ARG A 155 16.19 -21.12 0.66
CA ARG A 155 14.98 -21.52 1.40
C ARG A 155 13.80 -20.53 1.26
N ASN A 156 14.06 -19.32 0.78
CA ASN A 156 13.07 -18.25 0.58
C ASN A 156 12.74 -18.03 -0.90
N VAL A 157 13.19 -18.93 -1.79
CA VAL A 157 12.97 -18.81 -3.23
C VAL A 157 12.37 -20.12 -3.73
N ILE A 158 11.22 -20.03 -4.39
CA ILE A 158 10.57 -21.14 -5.07
C ILE A 158 10.78 -20.93 -6.57
N ALA A 159 11.27 -21.94 -7.27
CA ALA A 159 11.38 -21.88 -8.72
C ALA A 159 9.99 -22.04 -9.33
N VAL A 160 9.59 -21.08 -10.16
CA VAL A 160 8.38 -21.19 -10.98
C VAL A 160 8.70 -22.07 -12.19
N PRO A 161 7.87 -23.08 -12.52
CA PRO A 161 8.05 -23.92 -13.70
C PRO A 161 8.06 -23.12 -15.01
N GLU A 162 8.89 -23.53 -15.96
CA GLU A 162 8.80 -23.01 -17.33
C GLU A 162 7.65 -23.68 -18.09
N PRO A 163 7.03 -22.98 -19.09
CA PRO A 163 5.92 -23.53 -19.86
C PRO A 163 6.19 -24.89 -20.52
N ALA A 164 7.44 -25.16 -20.90
CA ALA A 164 7.86 -26.44 -21.49
C ALA A 164 7.78 -27.62 -20.51
N ASP A 165 8.00 -27.36 -19.22
CA ASP A 165 8.08 -28.39 -18.18
C ASP A 165 6.73 -28.67 -17.51
N LEU A 166 5.72 -27.82 -17.72
CA LEU A 166 4.40 -27.95 -17.10
C LEU A 166 3.71 -29.29 -17.36
N GLN A 167 4.03 -29.96 -18.48
CA GLN A 167 3.43 -31.26 -18.80
C GLN A 167 4.05 -32.42 -18.02
N SER A 168 5.30 -32.29 -17.58
CA SER A 168 6.02 -33.33 -16.83
C SER A 168 5.80 -33.23 -15.32
N ILE A 169 5.34 -32.07 -14.84
CA ILE A 169 5.07 -31.82 -13.42
C ILE A 169 3.76 -32.52 -13.01
N PRO A 170 3.80 -33.37 -11.95
CA PRO A 170 2.62 -34.01 -11.39
C PRO A 170 1.54 -33.00 -11.02
N GLU A 171 0.29 -33.36 -11.29
CA GLU A 171 -0.86 -32.51 -10.96
C GLU A 171 -1.26 -32.66 -9.50
N PHE A 172 -1.76 -31.57 -8.92
CA PHE A 172 -2.21 -31.56 -7.53
C PHE A 172 -3.65 -32.06 -7.45
N PRO A 173 -3.95 -33.06 -6.60
CA PRO A 173 -5.31 -33.58 -6.45
C PRO A 173 -6.21 -32.58 -5.70
N THR A 174 -7.53 -32.79 -5.79
CA THR A 174 -8.50 -32.06 -4.96
C THR A 174 -8.17 -32.20 -3.47
N GLY A 175 -8.26 -31.09 -2.74
CA GLY A 175 -7.96 -30.99 -1.31
C GLY A 175 -6.50 -30.70 -0.99
N HIS A 176 -5.61 -30.59 -1.98
CA HIS A 176 -4.18 -30.34 -1.75
C HIS A 176 -3.88 -28.85 -1.51
N ASP A 177 -3.04 -28.59 -0.51
CA ASP A 177 -2.49 -27.26 -0.21
C ASP A 177 -1.48 -26.83 -1.29
N VAL A 178 -1.72 -25.66 -1.89
CA VAL A 178 -0.87 -25.05 -2.93
C VAL A 178 -0.63 -23.56 -2.63
N LEU A 179 0.40 -23.00 -3.26
CA LEU A 179 0.56 -21.56 -3.42
C LEU A 179 0.06 -21.19 -4.81
N ALA A 180 -0.98 -20.36 -4.92
CA ALA A 180 -1.56 -19.95 -6.18
C ALA A 180 -1.43 -18.44 -6.38
N LEU A 181 -1.14 -18.00 -7.61
CA LEU A 181 -1.14 -16.58 -7.95
C LEU A 181 -2.58 -16.05 -7.92
N TYR A 182 -2.83 -14.98 -7.17
CA TYR A 182 -4.16 -14.40 -7.11
C TYR A 182 -4.49 -13.63 -8.41
N PRO A 183 -5.69 -13.81 -9.01
CA PRO A 183 -6.04 -13.18 -10.27
C PRO A 183 -5.87 -11.65 -10.27
N GLY A 184 -5.15 -11.12 -11.26
CA GLY A 184 -4.90 -9.68 -11.38
C GLY A 184 -3.81 -9.12 -10.48
N THR A 185 -3.05 -9.99 -9.78
CA THR A 185 -1.94 -9.58 -8.91
C THR A 185 -0.64 -10.29 -9.29
N THR A 186 0.45 -9.89 -8.65
CA THR A 186 1.77 -10.54 -8.76
C THR A 186 2.12 -11.40 -7.53
N CYS A 187 1.15 -11.63 -6.64
CA CYS A 187 1.35 -12.27 -5.34
C CYS A 187 0.79 -13.69 -5.29
N PHE A 188 1.56 -14.62 -4.71
CA PHE A 188 1.12 -15.98 -4.43
C PHE A 188 0.56 -16.07 -3.01
N TYR A 189 -0.63 -16.66 -2.89
CA TYR A 189 -1.30 -16.88 -1.62
C TYR A 189 -1.56 -18.37 -1.42
N ARG A 190 -1.74 -18.77 -0.17
CA ARG A 190 -2.11 -20.14 0.15
C ARG A 190 -3.54 -20.42 -0.32
N ALA A 191 -3.73 -21.56 -0.96
CA ALA A 191 -5.00 -21.99 -1.50
C ALA A 191 -5.13 -23.51 -1.44
N ILE A 192 -6.37 -23.99 -1.52
CA ILE A 192 -6.69 -25.41 -1.61
C ILE A 192 -7.21 -25.70 -3.02
N VAL A 193 -6.74 -26.80 -3.63
CA VAL A 193 -7.25 -27.25 -4.93
C VAL A 193 -8.67 -27.78 -4.77
N VAL A 194 -9.64 -27.12 -5.40
CA VAL A 194 -11.04 -27.57 -5.44
C VAL A 194 -11.24 -28.54 -6.60
N GLN A 195 -10.70 -28.21 -7.77
CA GLN A 195 -10.79 -29.05 -8.96
C GLN A 195 -9.45 -29.05 -9.71
N PRO A 196 -8.81 -30.22 -9.92
CA PRO A 196 -7.67 -30.34 -10.81
C PRO A 196 -8.08 -30.08 -12.26
N PRO A 197 -7.12 -29.88 -13.19
CA PRO A 197 -7.44 -29.61 -14.57
C PRO A 197 -8.22 -30.77 -15.19
N PRO A 198 -9.24 -30.50 -16.02
CA PRO A 198 -9.96 -31.56 -16.72
C PRO A 198 -9.01 -32.31 -17.65
N ASN A 199 -9.20 -33.64 -17.73
CA ASN A 199 -8.33 -34.55 -18.45
C ASN A 199 -8.14 -34.12 -19.92
N LYS A 200 -6.94 -34.34 -20.48
CA LYS A 200 -6.45 -33.84 -21.79
C LYS A 200 -7.17 -34.44 -23.01
N GLU A 201 -8.49 -34.52 -23.05
CA GLU A 201 -9.17 -35.18 -24.16
C GLU A 201 -9.72 -34.26 -25.26
N ASN A 202 -9.84 -32.93 -25.11
CA ASN A 202 -10.39 -32.14 -26.22
C ASN A 202 -10.16 -30.61 -26.27
N ASN A 203 -9.17 -30.03 -25.57
CA ASN A 203 -8.96 -28.58 -25.68
C ASN A 203 -7.49 -28.18 -25.68
N SER A 204 -7.01 -27.62 -26.79
CA SER A 204 -5.73 -26.91 -26.96
C SER A 204 -5.67 -25.56 -26.20
N GLY A 205 -6.34 -25.49 -25.04
CA GLY A 205 -6.40 -24.30 -24.21
C GLY A 205 -5.39 -24.33 -23.05
N PRO A 206 -5.15 -23.18 -22.40
CA PRO A 206 -4.35 -23.13 -21.19
C PRO A 206 -4.94 -24.04 -20.10
N ILE A 207 -4.10 -24.86 -19.49
CA ILE A 207 -4.48 -25.78 -18.40
C ILE A 207 -4.79 -24.96 -17.14
N LYS A 208 -5.97 -25.13 -16.54
CA LYS A 208 -6.47 -24.32 -15.43
C LYS A 208 -6.91 -25.19 -14.25
N TYR A 209 -6.59 -24.73 -13.04
CA TYR A 209 -7.10 -25.24 -11.77
C TYR A 209 -8.26 -24.38 -11.28
N LYS A 210 -9.15 -24.99 -10.49
CA LYS A 210 -10.03 -24.24 -9.59
C LYS A 210 -9.49 -24.36 -8.18
N VAL A 211 -9.24 -23.22 -7.55
CA VAL A 211 -8.65 -23.12 -6.21
C VAL A 211 -9.52 -22.23 -5.33
N GLN A 212 -9.45 -22.46 -4.03
CA GLN A 212 -10.09 -21.65 -3.01
C GLN A 212 -9.00 -21.04 -2.14
N PHE A 213 -8.92 -19.72 -2.07
CA PHE A 213 -7.94 -19.00 -1.27
C PHE A 213 -8.38 -18.92 0.19
N GLU A 214 -7.44 -18.91 1.13
CA GLU A 214 -7.75 -18.91 2.58
C GLU A 214 -8.49 -17.64 3.05
N ASP A 215 -8.26 -16.49 2.38
CA ASP A 215 -8.76 -15.17 2.82
C ASP A 215 -10.06 -14.70 2.10
N ASP A 216 -10.60 -15.51 1.18
CA ASP A 216 -11.61 -15.06 0.18
C ASP A 216 -13.05 -15.53 0.49
N ASN A 217 -13.40 -15.76 1.76
CA ASN A 217 -14.73 -16.26 2.19
C ASN A 217 -15.22 -17.48 1.36
N ASP A 218 -14.31 -18.43 1.11
CA ASP A 218 -14.58 -19.65 0.34
C ASP A 218 -14.93 -19.47 -1.14
N GLU A 219 -14.61 -18.31 -1.75
CA GLU A 219 -14.79 -18.11 -3.19
C GLU A 219 -13.83 -18.98 -4.03
N VAL A 220 -14.37 -19.60 -5.08
CA VAL A 220 -13.60 -20.45 -6.00
C VAL A 220 -13.08 -19.61 -7.16
N LYS A 221 -11.76 -19.54 -7.32
CA LYS A 221 -11.07 -18.83 -8.40
C LYS A 221 -10.44 -19.79 -9.40
N ILE A 222 -10.29 -19.34 -10.65
CA ILE A 222 -9.64 -20.10 -11.72
C ILE A 222 -8.21 -19.58 -11.92
N VAL A 223 -7.22 -20.47 -11.81
CA VAL A 223 -5.79 -20.13 -11.90
C VAL A 223 -5.09 -21.05 -12.91
N LEU A 224 -4.12 -20.53 -13.67
CA LEU A 224 -3.36 -21.32 -14.65
C LEU A 224 -2.43 -22.32 -13.95
N LYS A 225 -2.16 -23.47 -14.59
CA LYS A 225 -1.25 -24.51 -14.04
C LYS A 225 0.14 -23.96 -13.70
N GLU A 226 0.66 -23.03 -14.48
CA GLU A 226 1.97 -22.39 -14.24
C GLU A 226 1.98 -21.46 -13.02
N HIS A 227 0.81 -21.02 -12.58
CA HIS A 227 0.61 -20.14 -11.43
C HIS A 227 0.21 -20.91 -10.16
N VAL A 228 0.32 -22.25 -10.17
CA VAL A 228 0.06 -23.10 -9.01
C VAL A 228 1.33 -23.83 -8.63
N LEU A 229 1.84 -23.55 -7.43
CA LEU A 229 3.10 -24.05 -6.91
C LEU A 229 2.89 -24.94 -5.68
N GLN A 230 3.81 -25.88 -5.47
CA GLN A 230 3.83 -26.68 -4.25
C GLN A 230 4.20 -25.81 -3.04
N VAL A 231 3.42 -25.90 -1.96
CA VAL A 231 3.79 -25.28 -0.68
C VAL A 231 5.11 -25.86 -0.17
N PRO A 232 6.12 -25.04 0.16
CA PRO A 232 7.36 -25.53 0.75
C PRO A 232 7.07 -26.27 2.06
N LYS A 233 7.50 -27.53 2.15
CA LYS A 233 7.47 -28.27 3.40
C LYS A 233 8.54 -27.70 4.32
N GLY A 234 8.17 -26.75 5.17
CA GLY A 234 9.04 -26.30 6.26
C GLY A 234 9.35 -27.52 7.14
N LYS A 235 10.64 -27.82 7.36
CA LYS A 235 10.98 -28.62 8.55
C LYS A 235 10.59 -27.78 9.78
N PRO A 236 9.93 -28.38 10.79
CA PRO A 236 9.65 -27.71 12.06
C PRO A 236 10.93 -27.21 12.72
#